data_AF-A0A7G8IQ33-F1
#
_entry.id   AF-A0A7G8IQ33-F1
#
_cell.length_a   1.000
_cell.length_b   1.000
_cell.length_c   1.000
_cell.angle_alpha   90.00
_cell.angle_beta   90.00
_cell.angle_gamma   90.00
#
_symmetry.space_group_name_H-M   'P 1'
#
loop_
_entity.id
_entity.type
_entity.pdbx_description
1 polymer ?
#
loop_
_entity_poly.entity_id
_entity_poly.type
_entity_poly.pdbx_seq_one_letter_code
_entity_poly.pdbx_strand_id
1 'polypeptide(L)' 'MTKTPVQRFLEHLGRDPVLQVKVEAAVTADEVALLAQELGYAVSGSDLLMLSGRHAPGVRVTRVDHPGEYPGRYY' A
#
# COMPACT_ATOMS: atom_id res chain seq x y z
N MET A 1 -4.17 -19.94 11.71
CA MET A 1 -4.88 -19.13 10.71
C MET A 1 -3.93 -18.81 9.58
N THR A 2 -4.27 -19.17 8.35
CA THR A 2 -3.47 -18.88 7.15
C THR A 2 -3.56 -17.39 6.85
N LYS A 3 -2.42 -16.70 6.73
CA LYS A 3 -2.38 -15.28 6.41
C LYS A 3 -2.84 -15.04 4.97
N THR A 4 -3.69 -14.03 4.76
CA THR A 4 -4.13 -13.64 3.42
C THR A 4 -2.95 -13.08 2.61
N PRO A 5 -3.01 -13.08 1.27
CA PRO A 5 -1.95 -12.49 0.43
C PRO A 5 -1.69 -11.02 0.78
N VAL A 6 -2.72 -10.22 1.09
CA VAL A 6 -2.50 -8.84 1.56
C VAL A 6 -1.74 -8.80 2.88
N GLN A 7 -2.09 -9.65 3.86
CA GLN A 7 -1.38 -9.65 5.14
C GLN A 7 0.11 -9.94 4.96
N ARG A 8 0.45 -10.88 4.07
CA ARG A 8 1.84 -11.19 3.73
C ARG A 8 2.55 -10.02 3.05
N PHE A 9 1.86 -9.30 2.16
CA PHE A 9 2.38 -8.09 1.54
C PHE A 9 2.64 -6.98 2.56
N LEU A 10 1.70 -6.72 3.48
CA LEU A 10 1.88 -5.70 4.52
C LEU A 10 3.04 -6.02 5.49
N GLU A 11 3.25 -7.30 5.82
CA GLU A 11 4.41 -7.71 6.60
C GLU A 11 5.73 -7.49 5.87
N HIS A 12 5.75 -7.72 4.55
CA HIS A 12 6.92 -7.43 3.72
C HIS A 12 7.15 -5.92 3.65
N LEU A 13 6.09 -5.13 3.41
CA LEU A 13 6.11 -3.67 3.39
C LEU A 13 6.71 -3.09 4.69
N GLY A 14 6.27 -3.58 5.86
CA GLY A 14 6.80 -3.11 7.14
C GLY A 14 8.28 -3.45 7.40
N ARG A 15 8.88 -4.36 6.62
CA ARG A 15 10.29 -4.78 6.73
C ARG A 15 11.18 -4.22 5.64
N ASP A 16 10.59 -3.77 4.53
CA ASP A 16 11.31 -3.27 3.37
C ASP A 16 11.10 -1.76 3.20
N PRO A 17 12.09 -0.92 3.55
CA PRO A 17 11.96 0.54 3.44
C PRO A 17 11.93 1.04 1.99
N VAL A 18 12.47 0.27 1.02
CA VAL A 18 12.41 0.64 -0.40
C VAL A 18 11.00 0.43 -0.92
N LEU A 19 10.34 -0.66 -0.51
CA LEU A 19 8.95 -0.90 -0.84
C LEU A 19 8.03 0.14 -0.19
N GLN A 20 8.34 0.60 1.03
CA GLN A 20 7.60 1.70 1.67
C GLN A 20 7.63 2.96 0.80
N VAL A 21 8.81 3.41 0.37
CA VAL A 21 8.92 4.59 -0.51
C VAL A 21 8.15 4.41 -1.81
N LYS A 22 8.16 3.21 -2.40
CA LYS A 22 7.37 2.92 -3.61
C LYS A 22 5.86 2.98 -3.38
N VAL A 23 5.40 2.46 -2.24
CA VAL A 23 3.98 2.49 -1.85
C VAL A 23 3.56 3.90 -1.45
N GLU A 24 4.43 4.69 -0.84
CA GLU A 24 4.19 6.12 -0.53
C GLU A 24 4.15 6.97 -1.81
N ALA A 25 4.91 6.61 -2.84
CA ALA A 25 4.85 7.24 -4.15
C ALA A 25 3.60 6.86 -4.96
N ALA A 26 2.93 5.76 -4.62
CA ALA A 26 1.69 5.34 -5.27
C ALA A 26 0.52 6.21 -4.81
N VAL A 27 -0.24 6.76 -5.75
CA VAL A 27 -1.35 7.68 -5.48
C VAL A 27 -2.64 6.91 -5.21
N THR A 28 -2.75 5.68 -5.73
CA THR A 28 -3.96 4.87 -5.66
C THR A 28 -3.72 3.48 -5.08
N ALA A 29 -4.77 2.89 -4.49
CA ALA A 29 -4.74 1.51 -4.03
C ALA A 29 -4.50 0.51 -5.17
N ASP A 30 -4.85 0.85 -6.41
CA ASP A 30 -4.60 0.01 -7.57
C ASP A 30 -3.10 -0.05 -7.91
N GLU A 31 -2.41 1.09 -7.88
CA GLU A 31 -0.95 1.16 -8.05
C GLU A 31 -0.21 0.35 -6.97
N VAL A 32 -0.67 0.42 -5.71
CA VAL A 32 -0.13 -0.41 -4.63
C VAL A 32 -0.39 -1.90 -4.88
N ALA A 33 -1.56 -2.26 -5.43
CA ALA A 33 -1.86 -3.63 -5.80
C ALA A 33 -0.97 -4.11 -6.96
N LEU A 34 -0.63 -3.26 -7.92
CA LEU A 34 0.33 -3.59 -8.99
C LEU A 34 1.72 -3.89 -8.39
N LEU A 35 2.22 -3.06 -7.48
CA LEU A 35 3.49 -3.31 -6.78
C LEU A 35 3.47 -4.65 -6.02
N ALA A 36 2.34 -4.98 -5.38
CA ALA A 36 2.17 -6.27 -4.70
C ALA A 36 2.16 -7.46 -5.69
N GLN A 37 1.50 -7.30 -6.84
CA GLN A 37 1.45 -8.30 -7.90
C GLN A 37 2.82 -8.54 -8.55
N GLU A 38 3.62 -7.49 -8.76
CA GLU A 38 5.01 -7.60 -9.23
C GLU A 38 5.89 -8.43 -8.29
N LEU A 39 5.59 -8.40 -7.00
CA LEU A 39 6.26 -9.21 -5.97
C LEU A 39 5.65 -10.62 -5.82
N GLY A 40 4.65 -10.98 -6.64
CA GLY A 40 3.99 -12.28 -6.65
C GLY A 40 2.86 -12.43 -5.64
N TYR A 41 2.36 -11.34 -5.05
CA TYR A 41 1.19 -11.38 -4.17
C TYR A 41 -0.10 -11.23 -4.97
N ALA A 42 -1.05 -12.14 -4.80
CA ALA A 42 -2.40 -12.05 -5.36
C ALA A 42 -3.24 -11.03 -4.56
N VAL A 43 -2.98 -9.74 -4.80
CA VAL A 43 -3.62 -8.60 -4.12
C VAL A 43 -4.28 -7.70 -5.15
N SER A 44 -5.51 -7.29 -4.87
CA SER A 44 -6.24 -6.32 -5.71
C SER A 44 -6.43 -4.99 -4.97
N GLY A 45 -6.65 -3.90 -5.71
CA GLY A 45 -6.97 -2.60 -5.11
C GLY A 45 -8.18 -2.67 -4.17
N SER A 46 -9.19 -3.46 -4.50
CA SER A 46 -10.37 -3.73 -3.65
C SER A 46 -10.00 -4.41 -2.33
N ASP A 47 -9.06 -5.36 -2.33
CA ASP A 47 -8.59 -6.02 -1.10
C ASP A 47 -7.89 -5.03 -0.17
N LEU A 48 -7.09 -4.11 -0.75
CA LEU A 48 -6.44 -3.03 -0.01
C LEU A 48 -7.45 -2.02 0.53
N LEU A 49 -8.48 -1.67 -0.24
CA LEU A 49 -9.56 -0.78 0.19
C LEU A 49 -10.42 -1.41 1.30
N MET A 50 -10.69 -2.72 1.25
CA MET A 50 -11.36 -3.45 2.34
C MET A 50 -10.54 -3.43 3.64
N LEU A 51 -9.22 -3.24 3.53
CA LEU A 51 -8.32 -3.10 4.68
C LEU A 51 -8.06 -1.64 5.06
N SER A 52 -8.29 -0.68 4.16
CA SER A 52 -8.26 0.76 4.44
C SER A 52 -9.39 1.13 5.41
N GLY A 53 -9.12 0.99 6.70
CA GLY A 53 -10.09 1.10 7.79
C GLY A 53 -9.99 -0.01 8.84
N ARG A 54 -9.20 -1.07 8.57
CA ARG A 54 -8.86 -2.12 9.53
C ARG A 54 -7.38 -2.04 9.91
N HIS A 55 -7.12 -2.07 11.21
CA HIS A 55 -5.77 -2.07 11.78
C HIS A 55 -5.18 -3.48 11.64
N ALA A 56 -4.12 -3.66 10.84
CA ALA A 56 -3.27 -4.84 10.93
C ALA A 56 -2.21 -4.61 12.02
N PRO A 57 -1.86 -5.61 12.85
CA PRO A 57 -0.90 -5.43 13.94
C PRO A 57 0.46 -4.98 13.38
N GLY A 58 0.81 -3.71 13.60
CA GLY A 58 2.07 -3.08 13.19
C GLY A 58 1.98 -2.16 11.96
N VAL A 59 0.88 -2.16 11.20
CA VAL A 59 0.71 -1.29 10.02
C VAL A 59 -0.61 -0.54 10.12
N ARG A 60 -0.51 0.79 10.31
CA ARG A 60 -1.67 1.68 10.26
C ARG A 60 -1.90 2.09 8.81
N VAL A 61 -2.86 1.47 8.15
CA VAL A 61 -3.32 1.88 6.82
C VAL A 61 -4.29 3.04 7.00
N THR A 62 -3.77 4.26 7.01
CA THR A 62 -4.58 5.47 6.94
C THR A 62 -4.79 5.84 5.48
N ARG A 63 -6.04 6.04 5.08
CA ARG A 63 -6.36 6.73 3.83
C ARG A 63 -5.78 8.13 3.96
N VAL A 64 -4.71 8.42 3.22
CA VAL A 64 -4.18 9.78 3.12
C VAL A 64 -5.20 10.55 2.29
N ASP A 65 -5.97 11.39 2.96
CA ASP A 65 -6.71 12.46 2.30
C ASP A 65 -5.64 13.48 1.90
N HIS A 66 -5.06 13.34 0.70
CA HIS A 66 -4.06 14.29 0.20
C HIS A 66 -4.75 15.66 0.06
N PRO A 67 -4.48 16.64 0.94
CA PRO A 67 -4.86 18.02 0.67
C PRO A 67 -3.80 18.51 -0.31
N GLY A 68 -4.17 18.58 -1.59
CA GLY A 68 -3.22 18.54 -2.70
C GLY A 68 -1.89 19.28 -2.52
N GLU A 69 -0.79 18.57 -2.73
CA GLU A 69 0.45 19.13 -3.27
C GLU A 69 1.08 18.11 -4.22
N TYR A 70 1.08 18.45 -5.51
CA TYR A 70 1.95 17.84 -6.53
C TYR A 70 3.18 18.76 -6.66
N PRO A 71 4.36 18.42 -6.12
CA PRO A 71 5.58 19.19 -6.36
C PRO A 71 6.07 18.90 -7.79
N GLY A 72 5.55 19.65 -8.75
CA GLY A 72 5.88 19.50 -10.17
C GLY A 72 5.68 20.76 -11.02
N ARG A 73 5.61 21.95 -10.42
CA ARG A 73 5.72 23.22 -11.15
C ARG A 73 6.92 24.01 -10.64
N TYR A 74 8.07 23.74 -11.26
CA TYR A 74 9.13 24.72 -11.44
C TYR A 74 9.26 24.99 -12.94
N TYR A 75 8.52 25.98 -13.43
CA TYR A 75 9.02 27.14 -14.19
C TYR A 75 7.85 28.11 -14.45
#